data_AF-A0A8D9MDT5-F1
#
_entry.id   AF-A0A8D9MDT5-F1
#
_cell.length_a   1.000
_cell.length_b   1.000
_cell.length_c   1.000
_cell.angle_alpha   90.00
_cell.angle_beta   90.00
_cell.angle_gamma   90.00
#
_symmetry.space_group_name_H-M   'P 1'
#
loop_
_entity.id
_entity.type
_entity.pdbx_description
1 polymer ?
#
loop_
_entity_poly.entity_id
_entity_poly.type
_entity_poly.pdbx_seq_one_letter_code
_entity_poly.pdbx_strand_id
1 'polypeptide(L)'
;MISCSHAISAVIKSKTRVETLVSGVYSLECLATAYKDEIFPISNNMTGEHRNIGAVDMEVLPPATKRPPGRPRKSRILSTGEIRMKAPRKKHVCSRCKGSGHNRATCNVAI
;
A
#
# COMPACT_ATOMS: atom_id res chain seq x y z
N MET A 1 13.42 12.52 12.61
CA MET A 1 13.26 11.17 13.21
C MET A 1 11.85 11.02 13.80
N ILE A 2 11.19 9.87 13.57
CA ILE A 2 9.95 9.48 14.24
C ILE A 2 10.31 8.51 15.37
N SER A 3 9.77 8.73 16.56
CA SER A 3 10.04 7.90 17.73
C SER A 3 9.44 6.49 17.60
N CYS A 4 10.00 5.50 18.30
CA CYS A 4 9.47 4.14 18.30
C CYS A 4 8.10 4.05 19.01
N SER A 5 7.38 2.94 18.81
CA SER A 5 6.06 2.70 19.43
C SER A 5 6.08 2.76 20.95
N HIS A 6 7.18 2.32 21.58
CA HIS A 6 7.35 2.37 23.04
C HIS A 6 7.42 3.81 23.55
N ALA A 7 8.18 4.68 22.89
CA ALA A 7 8.30 6.10 23.24
C ALA A 7 6.97 6.84 23.06
N ILE A 8 6.25 6.57 21.96
CA ILE A 8 4.91 7.12 21.73
C ILE A 8 3.94 6.70 22.85
N SER A 9 3.97 5.42 23.24
CA SER A 9 3.11 4.90 24.31
C SER A 9 3.39 5.56 25.67
N ALA A 10 4.67 5.78 25.99
CA ALA A 10 5.07 6.46 27.22
C ALA A 10 4.57 7.92 27.27
N VAL A 11 4.65 8.64 26.15
CA VAL A 11 4.19 10.04 26.04
C VAL A 11 2.67 10.17 26.10
N ILE A 12 1.94 9.24 25.47
CA ILE A 12 0.48 9.19 25.62
C ILE A 12 0.11 8.95 27.09
N LYS A 13 0.82 8.04 27.78
CA LYS A 13 0.60 7.78 29.21
C LYS A 13 0.91 8.99 30.08
N SER A 14 1.93 9.79 29.73
CA SER A 14 2.25 11.05 30.41
C SER A 14 1.36 12.22 30.01
N LYS A 15 0.29 12.00 29.21
CA LYS A 15 -0.64 13.03 28.71
C LYS A 15 0.04 14.19 27.99
N THR A 16 1.19 13.90 27.38
CA THR A 16 1.95 14.88 26.60
C THR A 16 1.65 14.67 25.12
N ARG A 17 1.77 15.74 24.34
CA ARG A 17 1.55 15.72 22.89
C ARG A 17 2.65 14.90 22.20
N VAL A 18 2.27 13.92 21.38
CA VAL A 18 3.21 13.02 20.67
C VAL A 18 4.10 13.80 19.70
N GLU A 19 3.58 14.90 19.16
CA GLU A 19 4.25 15.81 18.23
C GLU A 19 5.56 16.36 18.80
N THR A 20 5.70 16.43 20.14
CA THR A 20 6.94 16.84 20.81
C THR A 20 8.09 15.86 20.65
N LEU A 21 7.80 14.59 20.34
CA LEU A 21 8.82 13.57 20.07
C LEU A 21 9.23 13.51 18.59
N VAL A 22 8.47 14.16 17.72
CA VAL A 22 8.70 14.11 16.28
C VAL A 22 9.62 15.26 15.90
N SER A 23 10.68 14.95 15.15
CA SER A 23 11.59 15.97 14.64
C SER A 23 10.87 16.98 13.74
N GLY A 24 11.25 18.26 13.84
CA GLY A 24 10.65 19.36 13.11
C GLY A 24 10.64 19.21 11.58
N VAL A 25 11.50 18.36 11.01
CA VAL A 25 11.51 18.06 9.56
C VAL A 25 10.19 17.47 9.04
N TYR A 26 9.35 16.92 9.92
CA TYR A 26 8.02 16.42 9.58
C TYR A 26 6.90 17.45 9.81
N SER A 27 7.24 18.70 10.15
CA SER A 27 6.26 19.77 10.27
C SER A 27 5.71 20.20 8.91
N LEU A 28 4.50 20.76 8.93
CA LEU A 28 3.90 21.36 7.73
C LEU A 28 4.72 22.54 7.20
N GLU A 29 5.39 23.27 8.09
CA GLU A 29 6.30 24.36 7.72
C GLU A 29 7.51 23.82 6.95
N CYS A 30 8.15 22.75 7.43
CA CYS A 30 9.23 22.08 6.70
C CYS A 30 8.75 21.51 5.36
N LEU A 31 7.54 20.96 5.29
CA LEU A 31 6.97 20.49 4.03
C LEU A 31 6.76 21.65 3.04
N ALA A 32 6.14 22.74 3.49
CA ALA A 32 5.87 23.91 2.65
C ALA A 32 7.17 24.57 2.17
N THR A 33 8.19 24.65 3.02
CA THR A 33 9.51 25.20 2.66
C THR A 33 10.26 24.29 1.69
N ALA A 34 10.22 22.97 1.87
CA ALA A 34 10.86 22.02 0.96
C ALA A 34 10.28 22.04 -0.46
N TYR A 35 8.99 22.34 -0.61
CA TYR A 35 8.28 22.43 -1.89
C TYR A 35 7.89 23.86 -2.26
N LYS A 36 8.59 24.85 -1.70
CA LYS A 36 8.29 26.27 -1.96
C LYS A 36 8.61 26.66 -3.40
N ASP A 37 9.67 26.07 -3.96
CA ASP A 37 10.16 26.37 -5.29
C ASP A 37 9.51 25.45 -6.34
N GLU A 38 9.46 25.92 -7.59
CA GLU A 38 8.85 25.19 -8.70
C GLU A 38 9.67 23.94 -9.07
N ILE A 39 9.03 22.77 -8.98
CA ILE A 39 9.59 21.50 -9.45
C ILE A 39 9.19 21.32 -10.91
N PHE A 40 10.08 21.69 -11.83
CA PHE A 40 9.83 21.49 -13.25
C PHE A 40 9.95 20.02 -13.63
N PRO A 41 8.99 19.47 -14.40
CA PRO A 41 9.16 18.16 -15.01
C PRO A 41 10.36 18.20 -15.96
N ILE A 42 11.13 17.12 -15.99
CA ILE A 42 12.20 16.97 -16.97
C ILE A 42 11.55 16.90 -18.35
N SER A 43 11.68 17.97 -19.13
CA SER A 43 11.20 18.01 -20.50
C SER A 43 12.08 17.06 -21.35
N ASN A 44 11.47 16.11 -22.06
CA ASN A 44 12.15 15.13 -22.93
C ASN A 44 12.98 15.76 -24.07
N ASN A 45 12.93 17.09 -24.20
CA ASN A 45 13.60 17.93 -25.16
C ASN A 45 14.88 18.58 -24.57
N MET A 46 15.65 17.83 -23.77
CA MET A 46 17.06 18.15 -23.57
C MET A 46 17.82 17.88 -24.88
N THR A 47 17.82 18.88 -25.75
CA THR A 47 18.83 19.02 -26.80
C THR A 47 20.20 19.17 -26.15
N GLY A 48 21.07 18.19 -26.38
CA GLY A 48 22.53 18.40 -26.49
C GLY A 48 23.37 18.37 -25.21
N GLU A 49 23.10 19.17 -24.19
CA GLU A 49 24.22 19.65 -23.35
C GLU A 49 24.37 19.00 -21.96
N HIS A 50 23.32 18.38 -21.41
CA HIS A 50 23.37 17.77 -20.07
C HIS A 50 23.50 16.24 -20.05
N ARG A 51 23.83 15.59 -21.17
CA ARG A 51 24.09 14.13 -21.20
C ARG A 51 25.44 13.72 -20.59
N ASN A 52 26.28 14.68 -20.18
CA ASN A 52 27.64 14.42 -19.68
C ASN A 52 27.79 14.46 -18.15
N ILE A 53 26.76 14.11 -17.39
CA ILE A 53 26.91 13.86 -15.94
C ILE A 53 26.36 12.47 -15.64
N GLY A 54 27.23 11.46 -15.75
CA GLY A 54 27.04 10.16 -15.08
C GLY A 54 26.01 9.20 -15.67
N ALA A 55 25.25 9.59 -16.70
CA ALA A 55 24.50 8.64 -17.52
C ALA A 55 25.45 8.05 -18.58
N VAL A 56 26.45 7.28 -18.11
CA VAL A 56 26.92 6.15 -18.90
C VAL A 56 25.65 5.43 -19.34
N ASP A 57 25.54 5.08 -20.62
CA ASP A 57 24.52 4.17 -21.15
C ASP A 57 24.56 2.89 -20.30
N MET A 58 23.91 2.91 -19.14
CA MET A 58 23.67 1.75 -18.32
C MET A 58 22.55 1.05 -19.05
N GLU A 59 22.96 0.15 -19.92
CA GLU A 59 22.08 -0.82 -20.53
C GLU A 59 21.35 -1.54 -19.39
N VAL A 60 20.11 -1.12 -19.13
CA VAL A 60 19.28 -1.70 -18.08
C VAL A 60 18.86 -3.07 -18.57
N LEU A 61 19.69 -4.07 -18.27
CA LEU A 61 19.38 -5.44 -18.59
C LEU A 61 18.14 -5.86 -17.81
N PRO A 62 17.23 -6.64 -18.43
CA PRO A 62 16.11 -7.21 -17.70
C PRO A 62 16.66 -8.08 -16.55
N PRO A 63 15.89 -8.25 -15.46
CA PRO A 63 16.28 -9.15 -14.39
C PRO A 63 16.64 -10.52 -14.96
N ALA A 64 17.82 -11.04 -14.61
CA ALA A 64 18.27 -12.36 -15.05
C ALA A 64 17.38 -13.51 -14.52
N THR A 65 16.41 -13.20 -13.67
CA THR A 65 15.51 -14.16 -13.03
C THR A 65 14.30 -14.46 -13.93
N LYS A 66 14.16 -15.72 -14.31
CA LYS A 66 12.93 -16.24 -14.91
C LYS A 66 11.91 -16.53 -13.81
N ARG A 67 10.63 -16.30 -14.08
CA ARG A 67 9.56 -16.80 -13.19
C ARG A 67 9.68 -18.34 -13.12
N PRO A 68 9.68 -18.94 -11.92
CA PRO A 68 9.79 -20.38 -11.78
C PRO A 68 8.62 -21.08 -12.50
N PRO A 69 8.85 -22.28 -13.06
CA PRO A 69 7.79 -23.04 -13.71
C PRO A 69 6.68 -23.35 -12.71
N GLY A 70 5.44 -23.04 -13.09
CA GLY A 70 4.26 -23.28 -12.26
C GLY A 70 3.14 -22.28 -12.48
N ARG A 71 1.94 -22.66 -12.06
CA ARG A 71 0.78 -21.78 -12.12
C ARG A 71 0.95 -20.62 -11.12
N PRO A 72 0.74 -19.35 -11.54
CA PRO A 72 0.67 -18.24 -10.60
C PRO A 72 -0.34 -18.51 -9.49
N ARG A 73 0.01 -18.16 -8.25
CA ARG A 73 -0.91 -18.30 -7.11
C ARG A 73 -2.17 -17.46 -7.39
N LYS A 74 -3.36 -18.06 -7.28
CA LYS A 74 -4.64 -17.33 -7.35
C LYS A 74 -4.76 -16.27 -6.26
N SER A 75 -4.06 -16.45 -5.13
CA SER A 75 -4.06 -15.50 -4.03
C SER A 75 -2.70 -14.80 -3.92
N ARG A 76 -2.73 -13.48 -3.87
CA ARG A 76 -1.55 -12.62 -3.68
C ARG A 76 -0.88 -12.86 -2.31
N ILE A 77 0.45 -12.85 -2.26
CA ILE A 77 1.23 -12.84 -1.01
C ILE A 77 1.18 -11.42 -0.44
N LEU A 78 0.88 -11.29 0.85
CA LEU A 78 0.79 -10.01 1.54
C LEU A 78 2.18 -9.54 1.98
N SER A 79 2.43 -8.23 1.89
CA SER A 79 3.63 -7.60 2.46
C SER A 79 3.46 -7.35 3.96
N THR A 80 4.57 -7.06 4.66
CA THR A 80 4.53 -6.70 6.08
C THR A 80 3.61 -5.49 6.30
N GLY A 81 2.60 -5.65 7.18
CA GLY A 81 1.60 -4.62 7.46
C GLY A 81 0.29 -4.75 6.67
N GLU A 82 0.23 -5.60 5.64
CA GLU A 82 -1.01 -5.86 4.93
C GLU A 82 -1.82 -6.98 5.60
N ILE A 83 -3.01 -6.64 6.10
CA ILE A 83 -3.92 -7.61 6.73
C ILE A 83 -4.99 -8.00 5.72
N ARG A 84 -5.14 -9.31 5.47
CA ARG A 84 -6.30 -9.84 4.72
C ARG A 84 -7.55 -9.64 5.58
N MET A 85 -8.29 -8.58 5.30
CA MET A 85 -9.66 -8.44 5.79
C MET A 85 -10.46 -9.61 5.23
N LYS A 86 -10.84 -10.57 6.08
CA LYS A 86 -11.81 -11.60 5.71
C LYS A 86 -13.14 -10.88 5.52
N ALA A 87 -13.50 -10.58 4.27
CA ALA A 87 -14.85 -10.13 3.98
C ALA A 87 -15.83 -11.17 4.54
N PRO A 88 -16.87 -10.77 5.28
CA PRO A 88 -17.87 -11.72 5.76
C PRO A 88 -18.45 -12.41 4.54
N ARG A 89 -18.27 -13.73 4.46
CA ARG A 89 -18.94 -14.52 3.42
C ARG A 89 -20.43 -14.31 3.64
N LYS A 90 -21.12 -13.72 2.66
CA LYS A 90 -22.59 -13.64 2.70
C LYS A 90 -23.11 -15.06 2.92
N LYS A 91 -23.92 -15.25 3.97
CA LYS A 91 -24.57 -16.54 4.19
C LYS A 91 -25.39 -16.85 2.94
N HIS A 92 -25.22 -18.05 2.40
CA HIS A 92 -26.04 -18.49 1.28
C HIS A 92 -27.49 -18.63 1.77
N VAL A 93 -28.40 -17.95 1.09
CA VAL A 93 -29.83 -17.95 1.39
C VAL A 93 -30.56 -18.59 0.21
N CYS A 94 -31.47 -19.52 0.50
CA CYS A 94 -32.29 -20.17 -0.51
C CYS A 94 -33.11 -19.11 -1.27
N SER A 95 -33.01 -19.10 -2.60
CA SER A 95 -33.71 -18.10 -3.41
C SER A 95 -35.23 -18.26 -3.38
N ARG A 96 -35.73 -19.47 -3.09
CA ARG A 96 -37.16 -19.83 -2.99
C ARG A 96 -37.76 -19.43 -1.63
N CYS A 97 -37.33 -20.05 -0.54
CA CYS A 97 -37.94 -19.84 0.79
C CYS A 97 -37.23 -18.77 1.65
N LYS A 98 -36.13 -18.18 1.17
CA LYS A 98 -35.29 -17.22 1.93
C LYS A 98 -34.68 -17.77 3.23
N GLY A 99 -34.74 -19.09 3.46
CA GLY A 99 -34.06 -19.76 4.57
C GLY A 99 -32.58 -20.02 4.32
N SER A 100 -31.79 -20.16 5.38
CA SER A 100 -30.38 -20.57 5.31
C SER A 100 -30.22 -22.10 5.48
N GLY A 101 -29.04 -22.63 5.12
CA GLY A 101 -28.68 -24.04 5.35
C GLY A 101 -29.00 -25.01 4.22
N HIS A 102 -29.64 -24.54 3.15
CA HIS A 102 -29.91 -25.31 1.93
C HIS A 102 -29.91 -24.39 0.70
N ASN A 103 -30.00 -24.97 -0.50
CA ASN A 103 -30.10 -24.22 -1.75
C ASN A 103 -31.45 -24.47 -2.42
N ARG A 104 -31.72 -23.79 -3.55
CA ARG A 104 -32.99 -23.95 -4.27
C ARG A 104 -33.25 -25.40 -4.70
N ALA A 105 -32.19 -26.15 -5.05
CA ALA A 105 -32.30 -27.53 -5.52
C ALA A 105 -32.70 -28.51 -4.41
N THR A 106 -32.35 -28.21 -3.16
CA THR A 106 -32.69 -29.03 -1.99
C THR A 106 -33.79 -28.41 -1.12
N CYS A 107 -34.58 -27.49 -1.67
CA CYS A 107 -35.65 -26.82 -0.95
C CYS A 107 -36.94 -27.64 -0.98
N ASN A 108 -37.44 -28.02 0.21
CA ASN A 108 -38.66 -28.83 0.35
C ASN A 108 -39.95 -28.00 0.47
N VAL A 109 -39.87 -26.67 0.42
CA VAL A 109 -41.04 -25.78 0.52
C VAL A 109 -41.77 -25.76 -0.82
N ALA A 110 -43.10 -25.90 -0.86
CA ALA A 110 -43.92 -25.77 -2.09
C ALA A 110 -43.83 -24.35 -2.72
N ILE A 111 -44.21 -24.20 -4.00
CA ILE A 111 -44.26 -22.89 -4.68
C ILE A 111 -45.59 -22.23 -4.30
#